data_AF-A0A5E7VTE8-F1
#
_entry.id   AF-A0A5E7VTE8-F1
#
_cell.length_a   1.000
_cell.length_b   1.000
_cell.length_c   1.000
_cell.angle_alpha   90.00
_cell.angle_beta   90.00
_cell.angle_gamma   90.00
#
_symmetry.space_group_name_H-M   'P 1'
#
loop_
_entity.id
_entity.type
_entity.pdbx_description
1 polymer ?
#
loop_
_entity_poly.entity_id
_entity_poly.type
_entity_poly.pdbx_seq_one_letter_code
_entity_poly.pdbx_strand_id
1 'polypeptide(L)'
;MKDAFNMSTAGKQATADTIAPIDVAVCFYGTNDFGGNTPLGAFTDSSSAATFYGATRKFFETLLGWKPTIKIVMLTPLKRTSTGANTAGFTLLQYVDAVIQVAADYSAPVLDLHRKSGLNALNMMTWTSDGLHPTAAGQTALIAKPTMGFFDGIG
;
A
#
# COMPACT_ATOMS: atom_id res chain seq x y z
N MET A 1 12.44 4.52 -15.39
CA MET A 1 11.58 4.47 -14.19
C MET A 1 10.57 3.34 -14.31
N LYS A 2 11.05 2.10 -14.37
CA LYS A 2 10.20 0.90 -14.31
C LYS A 2 10.57 0.18 -13.02
N ASP A 3 9.58 -0.44 -12.40
CA ASP A 3 9.65 -1.32 -11.22
C ASP A 3 9.09 -0.67 -9.94
N ALA A 4 7.75 -0.51 -9.92
CA ALA A 4 7.00 -0.40 -8.67
C ALA A 4 6.63 -1.81 -8.22
N PHE A 5 7.13 -2.20 -7.04
CA PHE A 5 6.96 -3.50 -6.39
C PHE A 5 5.53 -3.66 -5.83
N ASN A 6 4.87 -4.77 -6.15
CA ASN A 6 3.58 -5.18 -5.59
C ASN A 6 3.71 -6.61 -5.03
N MET A 7 3.44 -6.82 -3.75
CA MET A 7 3.53 -8.12 -3.08
C MET A 7 2.52 -9.18 -3.58
N SER A 8 1.65 -8.87 -4.53
CA SER A 8 0.62 -9.81 -5.02
C SER A 8 0.65 -10.10 -6.53
N THR A 9 1.75 -9.90 -7.27
CA THR A 9 1.81 -10.37 -8.67
C THR A 9 3.07 -11.17 -8.99
N ALA A 10 2.84 -12.44 -9.34
CA ALA A 10 3.67 -13.32 -10.17
C ALA A 10 5.20 -13.31 -9.94
N GLY A 11 5.66 -14.15 -9.00
CA GLY A 11 6.79 -15.05 -9.27
C GLY A 11 8.20 -14.64 -8.82
N LYS A 12 8.42 -13.45 -8.25
CA LYS A 12 9.69 -13.14 -7.57
C LYS A 12 9.42 -12.60 -6.17
N GLN A 13 9.72 -13.42 -5.17
CA GLN A 13 9.78 -12.96 -3.78
C GLN A 13 11.03 -12.09 -3.61
N ALA A 14 10.89 -10.96 -2.90
CA ALA A 14 12.06 -10.21 -2.48
C ALA A 14 12.92 -11.08 -1.55
N THR A 15 14.23 -10.94 -1.68
CA THR A 15 15.26 -11.54 -0.80
C THR A 15 16.24 -10.45 -0.38
N ALA A 16 17.06 -10.74 0.64
CA ALA A 16 18.14 -9.85 1.07
C ALA A 16 19.02 -9.40 -0.11
N ASP A 17 19.42 -10.32 -1.00
CA ASP A 17 20.27 -10.01 -2.16
C ASP A 17 19.59 -9.06 -3.15
N THR A 18 18.29 -9.24 -3.40
CA THR A 18 17.54 -8.36 -4.30
C THR A 18 17.29 -6.98 -3.70
N ILE A 19 17.31 -6.86 -2.37
CA ILE A 19 17.08 -5.61 -1.63
C ILE A 19 18.38 -4.86 -1.34
N ALA A 20 19.52 -5.55 -1.24
CA ALA A 20 20.83 -4.96 -1.00
C ALA A 20 21.13 -3.73 -1.89
N PRO A 21 20.92 -3.77 -3.23
CA PRO A 21 21.19 -2.63 -4.10
C PRO A 21 20.08 -1.56 -4.12
N ILE A 22 18.98 -1.73 -3.38
CA ILE A 22 17.81 -0.84 -3.43
C ILE A 22 17.88 0.22 -2.34
N ASP A 23 17.81 1.50 -2.71
CA ASP A 23 17.85 2.61 -1.75
C ASP A 23 16.47 2.96 -1.18
N VAL A 24 15.42 2.81 -2.00
CA VAL A 24 14.04 3.14 -1.64
C VAL A 24 13.10 2.02 -2.07
N ALA A 25 12.33 1.49 -1.13
CA ALA A 25 11.20 0.62 -1.39
C ALA A 25 9.90 1.43 -1.36
N VAL A 26 9.18 1.47 -2.48
CA VAL A 26 7.85 2.07 -2.57
C VAL A 26 6.82 0.94 -2.59
N CYS A 27 5.94 0.91 -1.59
CA CYS A 27 5.00 -0.18 -1.39
C CYS A 27 3.56 0.33 -1.50
N PHE A 28 2.83 -0.17 -2.49
CA PHE A 28 1.41 0.14 -2.70
C PHE A 28 0.58 -1.11 -2.42
N TYR A 29 -0.01 -1.18 -1.21
CA TYR A 29 -0.47 -2.43 -0.61
C TYR A 29 -1.84 -2.28 0.07
N GLY A 30 -2.61 -3.38 0.18
CA GLY A 30 -3.83 -3.47 0.98
C GLY A 30 -5.16 -3.63 0.25
N THR A 31 -5.25 -3.27 -1.05
CA THR A 31 -6.53 -3.40 -1.79
C THR A 31 -6.96 -4.87 -1.98
N ASN A 32 -5.98 -5.77 -2.14
CA ASN A 32 -6.21 -7.20 -2.33
C ASN A 32 -6.51 -7.91 -1.01
N ASP A 33 -5.93 -7.46 0.10
CA ASP A 33 -6.26 -7.96 1.43
C ASP A 33 -7.71 -7.63 1.81
N PHE A 34 -8.15 -6.41 1.50
CA PHE A 34 -9.56 -6.05 1.62
C PHE A 34 -10.44 -6.93 0.72
N GLY A 35 -10.11 -7.07 -0.57
CA GLY A 35 -10.89 -7.89 -1.52
C GLY A 35 -10.85 -9.39 -1.25
N GLY A 36 -9.79 -9.88 -0.61
CA GLY A 36 -9.57 -11.27 -0.22
C GLY A 36 -10.07 -11.61 1.18
N ASN A 37 -10.67 -10.63 1.89
CA ASN A 37 -11.24 -10.81 3.23
C ASN A 37 -10.18 -11.20 4.29
N THR A 38 -8.94 -10.72 4.14
CA THR A 38 -7.89 -10.91 5.15
C THR A 38 -8.38 -10.35 6.49
N PRO A 39 -8.36 -11.12 7.61
CA PRO A 39 -8.72 -10.58 8.91
C PRO A 39 -7.91 -9.32 9.23
N LEU A 40 -8.58 -8.22 9.58
CA LEU A 40 -7.89 -6.95 9.81
C LEU A 40 -6.89 -7.08 10.95
N GLY A 41 -7.31 -7.68 12.07
CA GLY A 41 -6.53 -7.77 13.30
C GLY A 41 -6.59 -6.48 14.11
N ALA A 42 -5.57 -6.28 14.95
CA ALA A 42 -5.44 -5.11 15.78
C ALA A 42 -4.04 -4.52 15.72
N PHE A 43 -3.90 -3.25 16.06
CA PHE A 43 -2.62 -2.56 16.08
C PHE A 43 -1.57 -3.23 16.98
N THR A 44 -2.00 -3.93 18.03
CA THR A 44 -1.13 -4.67 18.96
C THR A 44 -0.63 -6.01 18.42
N ASP A 45 -1.12 -6.45 17.26
CA ASP A 45 -0.67 -7.70 16.65
C ASP A 45 0.82 -7.64 16.32
N SER A 46 1.55 -8.72 16.61
CA SER A 46 2.94 -8.87 16.20
C SER A 46 3.06 -9.31 14.73
N SER A 47 4.28 -9.29 14.19
CA SER A 47 4.56 -9.76 12.81
C SER A 47 4.29 -11.24 12.55
N SER A 48 4.05 -12.04 13.61
CA SER A 48 3.64 -13.45 13.48
C SER A 48 2.13 -13.64 13.40
N ALA A 49 1.33 -12.61 13.67
CA ALA A 49 -0.13 -12.72 13.60
C ALA A 49 -0.60 -12.90 12.14
N ALA A 50 -1.55 -13.81 11.93
CA ALA A 50 -2.17 -14.05 10.62
C ALA A 50 -3.27 -13.00 10.32
N THR A 51 -2.91 -11.72 10.43
CA THR A 51 -3.79 -10.56 10.26
C THR A 51 -3.15 -9.54 9.34
N PHE A 52 -3.93 -8.57 8.85
CA PHE A 52 -3.42 -7.49 8.03
C PHE A 52 -2.42 -6.59 8.78
N TYR A 53 -2.69 -6.28 10.06
CA TYR A 53 -1.71 -5.60 10.92
C TYR A 53 -0.40 -6.39 11.07
N GLY A 54 -0.49 -7.69 11.35
CA GLY A 54 0.69 -8.56 11.47
C GLY A 54 1.49 -8.66 10.18
N ALA A 55 0.83 -8.85 9.04
CA ALA A 55 1.48 -8.88 7.73
C ALA A 55 2.17 -7.55 7.37
N THR A 56 1.54 -6.41 7.69
CA THR A 56 2.12 -5.08 7.46
C THR A 56 3.36 -4.86 8.32
N ARG A 57 3.34 -5.27 9.60
CA ARG A 57 4.53 -5.23 10.46
C ARG A 57 5.64 -6.14 9.95
N LYS A 58 5.29 -7.36 9.55
CA LYS A 58 6.24 -8.33 8.98
C LYS A 58 6.94 -7.77 7.74
N PHE A 59 6.24 -7.02 6.89
CA PHE A 59 6.84 -6.33 5.74
C PHE A 59 7.97 -5.38 6.17
N PHE A 60 7.70 -4.49 7.14
CA PHE A 60 8.71 -3.56 7.66
C PHE A 60 9.89 -4.29 8.31
N GLU A 61 9.61 -5.21 9.24
CA GLU A 61 10.65 -5.95 9.97
C GLU A 61 11.53 -6.78 9.03
N THR A 62 10.96 -7.35 7.97
CA THR A 62 11.71 -8.13 6.99
C THR A 62 12.68 -7.24 6.20
N LEU A 63 12.19 -6.13 5.64
CA LEU A 63 13.03 -5.24 4.84
C LEU A 63 14.11 -4.55 5.67
N LEU A 64 13.75 -4.05 6.86
CA LEU A 64 14.70 -3.42 7.78
C LEU A 64 15.69 -4.44 8.36
N GLY A 65 15.27 -5.70 8.54
CA GLY A 65 16.15 -6.80 8.92
C GLY A 65 17.18 -7.15 7.84
N TRP A 66 16.81 -7.07 6.56
CA TRP A 66 17.75 -7.28 5.44
C TRP A 66 18.66 -6.09 5.17
N LYS A 67 18.12 -4.87 5.23
CA LYS A 67 18.85 -3.62 4.99
C LYS A 67 18.34 -2.53 5.93
N PRO A 68 18.98 -2.32 7.10
CA PRO A 68 18.55 -1.30 8.06
C PRO A 68 18.54 0.14 7.53
N THR A 69 19.27 0.40 6.43
CA THR A 69 19.38 1.73 5.81
C THR A 69 18.37 1.98 4.68
N ILE A 70 17.53 0.99 4.33
CA ILE A 70 16.55 1.17 3.26
C ILE A 70 15.50 2.20 3.65
N LYS A 71 15.16 3.10 2.74
CA LYS A 71 14.01 3.99 2.91
C LYS A 71 12.75 3.27 2.47
N ILE A 72 11.71 3.28 3.28
CA ILE A 72 10.43 2.64 2.96
C ILE A 72 9.37 3.73 2.85
N VAL A 73 8.65 3.77 1.73
CA VAL A 73 7.54 4.70 1.49
C VAL A 73 6.29 3.88 1.20
N MET A 74 5.21 4.14 1.94
CA MET A 74 3.93 3.46 1.75
C MET A 74 2.95 4.31 0.94
N LEU A 75 2.19 3.65 0.07
CA LEU A 75 1.04 4.23 -0.64
C LEU A 75 -0.20 3.46 -0.19
N THR A 76 -1.21 4.17 0.32
CA THR A 76 -2.47 3.54 0.74
C THR A 76 -3.34 3.14 -0.46
N PRO A 77 -4.19 2.11 -0.37
CA PRO A 77 -5.16 1.75 -1.41
C PRO A 77 -5.96 2.94 -1.97
N LEU A 78 -6.08 3.02 -3.30
CA LEU A 78 -7.05 3.93 -3.91
C LEU A 78 -8.49 3.56 -3.52
N LYS A 79 -9.42 4.51 -3.65
CA LYS A 79 -10.85 4.20 -3.58
C LYS A 79 -11.23 3.23 -4.71
N ARG A 80 -12.23 2.40 -4.43
CA ARG A 80 -12.83 1.45 -5.39
C ARG A 80 -14.35 1.47 -5.27
N THR A 81 -15.06 0.86 -6.21
CA THR A 81 -16.53 0.75 -6.20
C THR A 81 -17.08 -0.02 -5.01
N SER A 82 -16.32 -0.99 -4.50
CA SER A 82 -16.64 -1.72 -3.26
C SER A 82 -16.40 -0.83 -2.03
N THR A 83 -17.45 -0.19 -1.52
CA THR A 83 -17.38 0.77 -0.40
C THR A 83 -17.80 0.20 0.96
N GLY A 84 -18.53 -0.92 0.96
CA GLY A 84 -18.98 -1.58 2.19
C GLY A 84 -17.90 -2.39 2.90
N ALA A 85 -18.28 -2.98 4.03
CA ALA A 85 -17.47 -4.00 4.68
C ALA A 85 -17.32 -5.23 3.77
N ASN A 86 -16.15 -5.85 3.80
CA ASN A 86 -15.91 -7.15 3.18
C ASN A 86 -16.52 -8.29 4.02
N THR A 87 -16.34 -9.55 3.63
CA THR A 87 -16.97 -10.68 4.36
C THR A 87 -16.35 -10.91 5.74
N ALA A 88 -15.17 -10.37 6.00
CA ALA A 88 -14.55 -10.34 7.33
C ALA A 88 -15.11 -9.21 8.22
N GLY A 89 -16.02 -8.37 7.72
CA GLY A 89 -16.67 -7.30 8.49
C GLY A 89 -15.92 -5.97 8.50
N PHE A 90 -14.89 -5.80 7.66
CA PHE A 90 -14.03 -4.61 7.67
C PHE A 90 -14.12 -3.83 6.36
N THR A 91 -14.13 -2.50 6.47
CA THR A 91 -14.15 -1.58 5.32
C THR A 91 -12.74 -1.33 4.79
N LEU A 92 -12.60 -0.99 3.50
CA LEU A 92 -11.31 -0.60 2.91
C LEU A 92 -10.62 0.53 3.68
N LEU A 93 -11.40 1.47 4.23
CA LEU A 93 -10.86 2.57 5.03
C LEU A 93 -10.12 2.07 6.28
N GLN A 94 -10.59 0.99 6.90
CA GLN A 94 -9.90 0.40 8.06
C GLN A 94 -8.57 -0.28 7.66
N TYR A 95 -8.48 -0.86 6.45
CA TYR A 95 -7.18 -1.34 5.93
C TYR A 95 -6.24 -0.17 5.60
N VAL A 96 -6.76 0.93 5.04
CA VAL A 96 -5.99 2.16 4.79
C VAL A 96 -5.41 2.71 6.11
N ASP A 97 -6.23 2.77 7.16
CA ASP A 97 -5.81 3.25 8.48
C ASP A 97 -4.77 2.35 9.12
N ALA A 98 -4.91 1.03 8.96
CA ALA A 98 -3.91 0.07 9.43
C ALA A 98 -2.53 0.28 8.76
N VAL A 99 -2.49 0.55 7.44
CA VAL A 99 -1.24 0.88 6.74
C VAL A 99 -0.59 2.14 7.33
N ILE A 100 -1.38 3.20 7.52
CA ILE A 100 -0.88 4.48 8.06
C ILE A 100 -0.36 4.30 9.48
N GLN A 101 -1.12 3.58 10.32
CA GLN A 101 -0.77 3.39 11.72
C GLN A 101 0.49 2.55 11.90
N VAL A 102 0.62 1.43 11.17
CA VAL A 102 1.83 0.60 11.24
C VAL A 102 3.03 1.33 10.66
N ALA A 103 2.88 2.05 9.55
CA ALA A 103 3.99 2.80 8.97
C ALA A 103 4.53 3.88 9.94
N ALA A 104 3.65 4.52 10.72
CA ALA A 104 4.04 5.49 11.73
C ALA A 104 4.95 4.87 12.82
N ASP A 105 4.70 3.63 13.26
CA ASP A 105 5.58 2.93 14.21
C ASP A 105 7.00 2.74 13.70
N TYR A 106 7.16 2.59 12.37
CA TYR A 106 8.46 2.45 11.72
C TYR A 106 9.01 3.79 11.19
N SER A 107 8.38 4.92 11.53
CA SER A 107 8.74 6.25 11.03
C SER A 107 8.78 6.34 9.49
N ALA A 108 7.97 5.53 8.81
CA ALA A 108 7.93 5.46 7.37
C ALA A 108 6.91 6.46 6.79
N PRO A 109 7.29 7.31 5.84
CA PRO A 109 6.36 8.23 5.19
C PRO A 109 5.27 7.50 4.42
N VAL A 110 4.05 8.03 4.47
CA VAL A 110 2.87 7.48 3.78
C VAL A 110 2.23 8.51 2.88
N LEU A 111 2.10 8.18 1.59
CA LEU A 111 1.24 8.89 0.66
C LEU A 111 -0.17 8.30 0.73
N ASP A 112 -1.07 9.03 1.41
CA ASP A 112 -2.48 8.65 1.55
C ASP A 112 -3.28 8.91 0.27
N LEU A 113 -3.06 8.07 -0.75
CA LEU A 113 -3.81 8.10 -2.01
C LEU A 113 -5.31 7.87 -1.81
N HIS A 114 -5.72 7.14 -0.76
CA HIS A 114 -7.14 6.91 -0.50
C HIS A 114 -7.89 8.22 -0.27
N ARG A 115 -7.26 9.14 0.48
CA ARG A 115 -7.84 10.44 0.82
C ARG A 115 -7.42 11.55 -0.13
N LYS A 116 -6.23 11.47 -0.73
CA LYS A 116 -5.61 12.61 -1.42
C LYS A 116 -5.46 12.48 -2.94
N SER A 117 -5.78 11.32 -3.54
CA SER A 117 -5.63 11.13 -5.00
C SER A 117 -6.62 11.94 -5.84
N GLY A 118 -7.73 12.40 -5.25
CA GLY A 118 -8.84 13.02 -5.98
C GLY A 118 -9.80 12.02 -6.64
N LEU A 119 -9.51 10.71 -6.59
CA LEU A 119 -10.44 9.66 -7.00
C LEU A 119 -11.63 9.63 -6.03
N ASN A 120 -12.85 9.61 -6.57
CA ASN A 120 -14.09 9.53 -5.81
C ASN A 120 -15.19 8.86 -6.64
N ALA A 121 -16.37 8.67 -6.06
CA ALA A 121 -17.48 7.97 -6.71
C ALA A 121 -17.93 8.62 -8.04
N LEU A 122 -17.80 9.95 -8.18
CA LEU A 122 -18.26 10.69 -9.35
C LEU A 122 -17.31 10.57 -10.55
N ASN A 123 -16.01 10.34 -10.32
CA ASN A 123 -15.01 10.22 -11.37
C ASN A 123 -14.38 8.81 -11.47
N MET A 124 -14.90 7.85 -10.71
CA MET A 124 -14.38 6.49 -10.61
C MET A 124 -14.21 5.85 -11.98
N MET A 125 -15.27 5.84 -12.79
CA MET A 125 -15.27 5.20 -14.10
C MET A 125 -14.54 6.01 -15.18
N THR A 126 -14.16 7.25 -14.90
CA THR A 126 -13.27 8.03 -15.77
C THR A 126 -11.82 7.55 -15.63
N TRP A 127 -11.41 7.22 -14.40
CA TRP A 127 -10.02 6.92 -14.09
C TRP A 127 -9.73 5.43 -13.90
N THR A 128 -10.74 4.58 -13.80
CA THR A 128 -10.62 3.13 -13.66
C THR A 128 -11.41 2.41 -14.76
N SER A 129 -10.92 1.24 -15.18
CA SER A 129 -11.60 0.44 -16.21
C SER A 129 -12.82 -0.31 -15.69
N ASP A 130 -12.83 -0.64 -14.39
CA ASP A 130 -13.81 -1.53 -13.76
C ASP A 130 -14.21 -1.09 -12.35
N GLY A 131 -13.86 0.12 -11.94
CA GLY A 131 -14.09 0.59 -10.59
C GLY A 131 -13.04 0.16 -9.56
N LEU A 132 -11.96 -0.51 -9.99
CA LEU A 132 -10.85 -0.94 -9.14
C LEU A 132 -9.49 -0.62 -9.78
N HIS A 133 -9.28 -1.00 -11.03
CA HIS A 133 -8.00 -0.91 -11.72
C HIS A 133 -7.89 0.42 -12.47
N PRO A 134 -6.90 1.29 -12.15
CA PRO A 134 -6.72 2.53 -12.87
C PRO A 134 -6.33 2.30 -14.32
N THR A 135 -6.94 3.07 -15.23
CA THR A 135 -6.52 3.14 -16.64
C THR A 135 -5.11 3.74 -16.74
N ALA A 136 -4.47 3.70 -17.91
CA ALA A 136 -3.16 4.35 -18.08
C ALA A 136 -3.18 5.86 -17.70
N ALA A 137 -4.26 6.55 -18.06
CA ALA A 137 -4.47 7.94 -17.66
C ALA A 137 -4.68 8.08 -16.14
N GLY A 138 -5.46 7.17 -15.54
CA GLY A 138 -5.67 7.10 -14.09
C GLY A 138 -4.39 6.82 -13.31
N GLN A 139 -3.53 5.91 -13.77
CA GLN A 139 -2.22 5.63 -13.16
C GLN A 139 -1.36 6.89 -13.14
N THR A 140 -1.34 7.62 -14.25
CA THR A 140 -0.57 8.86 -14.35
C THR A 140 -1.12 9.94 -13.42
N ALA A 141 -2.44 10.17 -13.44
CA ALA A 141 -3.09 11.26 -12.72
C ALA A 141 -3.19 11.02 -11.20
N LEU A 142 -3.54 9.79 -10.79
CA LEU A 142 -3.89 9.46 -9.41
C LEU A 142 -2.73 8.86 -8.62
N ILE A 143 -1.69 8.33 -9.28
CA ILE A 143 -0.58 7.62 -8.62
C ILE A 143 0.74 8.31 -8.94
N ALA A 144 1.16 8.35 -10.21
CA ALA A 144 2.50 8.78 -10.58
C ALA A 144 2.77 10.24 -10.22
N LYS A 145 1.89 11.17 -10.64
CA LYS A 145 2.04 12.60 -10.33
C LYS A 145 2.01 12.89 -8.82
N PRO A 146 1.04 12.38 -8.04
CA PRO A 146 1.07 12.53 -6.58
C PRO A 146 2.32 11.93 -5.93
N THR A 147 2.78 10.78 -6.40
CA THR A 147 4.00 10.12 -5.89
C THR A 147 5.23 10.98 -6.12
N MET A 148 5.41 11.52 -7.33
CA MET A 148 6.52 12.43 -7.63
C MET A 148 6.51 13.65 -6.72
N GLY A 149 5.38 14.35 -6.61
CA GLY A 149 5.27 15.52 -5.74
C GLY A 149 5.45 15.21 -4.26
N PHE A 150 5.10 13.99 -3.82
CA PHE A 150 5.37 13.52 -2.47
C PHE A 150 6.86 13.32 -2.23
N PHE A 151 7.60 12.74 -3.18
CA PHE A 151 9.05 12.57 -3.08
C PHE A 151 9.79 13.90 -3.02
N ASP A 152 9.36 14.90 -3.78
CA ASP A 152 9.93 16.25 -3.73
C ASP A 152 9.76 16.92 -2.35
N GLY A 153 8.75 16.51 -1.57
CA GLY A 153 8.41 17.08 -0.26
C GLY A 153 8.99 16.32 0.96
N ILE A 154 9.59 15.15 0.76
CA ILE A 154 10.23 14.36 1.84
C ILE A 154 11.76 14.30 1.71
N GLY A 155 12.33 14.98 0.71
CA GLY A 155 13.76 15.09 0.43
C GLY A 155 14.48 16.15 1.25
#